data_AF-A0A8D5AHV1-F1
#
_entry.id   AF-A0A8D5AHV1-F1
#
_cell.length_a   1.000
_cell.length_b   1.000
_cell.length_c   1.000
_cell.angle_alpha   90.00
_cell.angle_beta   90.00
_cell.angle_gamma   90.00
#
_symmetry.space_group_name_H-M   'P 1'
#
loop_
_entity.id
_entity.type
_entity.pdbx_description
1 polymer ?
#
loop_
_entity_poly.entity_id
_entity_poly.type
_entity_poly.pdbx_seq_one_letter_code
_entity_poly.pdbx_strand_id
1 'polypeptide(L)'
;MSPKHASAREMRRPQRKSSVPLFAYGTLLLPEVMRAVTGRQPVGQPARLEGYACRLLRKRPYPGIRPSPGAVTTGLLYWGLDRRAWRRLDAFEDDDCYGKAIVTVLDGASRRHQAVAYAVKAKHYGALSALPWSAEKFRRQRLCVFLAALRRGRLGC
;
A
#
# COMPACT_ATOMS: atom_id res chain seq x y z
N MET A 1 51.63 3.97 -28.28
CA MET A 1 51.46 4.61 -26.96
C MET A 1 50.01 5.03 -26.81
N SER A 2 49.47 4.75 -25.63
CA SER A 2 48.08 4.78 -25.19
C SER A 2 47.32 6.12 -25.34
N PRO A 3 45.97 6.08 -25.20
CA PRO A 3 45.03 7.14 -25.56
C PRO A 3 44.81 8.18 -24.45
N LYS A 4 44.39 9.40 -24.84
CA LYS A 4 43.85 10.40 -23.92
C LYS A 4 42.37 10.14 -23.67
N HIS A 5 42.06 9.48 -22.55
CA HIS A 5 40.70 9.34 -22.05
C HIS A 5 40.17 10.68 -21.53
N ALA A 6 39.06 11.16 -22.12
CA ALA A 6 38.19 12.14 -21.49
C ALA A 6 37.52 11.49 -20.28
N SER A 7 37.74 12.05 -19.09
CA SER A 7 37.20 11.57 -17.83
C SER A 7 35.71 11.91 -17.72
N ALA A 8 34.86 10.91 -17.87
CA ALA A 8 33.45 11.02 -17.51
C ALA A 8 33.35 11.16 -15.98
N ARG A 9 32.85 12.30 -15.54
CA ARG A 9 32.55 12.60 -14.13
C ARG A 9 31.45 11.65 -13.68
N GLU A 10 31.85 10.52 -13.11
CA GLU A 10 30.98 9.52 -12.54
C GLU A 10 30.24 10.14 -11.35
N MET A 11 29.06 10.70 -11.64
CA MET A 11 28.09 11.08 -10.62
C MET A 11 27.72 9.80 -9.89
N ARG A 12 28.33 9.59 -8.73
CA ARG A 12 27.98 8.55 -7.77
C ARG A 12 26.48 8.58 -7.55
N ARG A 13 25.75 7.67 -8.20
CA ARG A 13 24.34 7.38 -7.92
C ARG A 13 24.26 7.06 -6.43
N PRO A 14 23.48 7.79 -5.62
CA PRO A 14 23.32 7.42 -4.22
C PRO A 14 22.77 6.00 -4.18
N GLN A 15 23.51 5.10 -3.51
CA GLN A 15 23.08 3.74 -3.27
C GLN A 15 21.69 3.80 -2.63
N ARG A 16 20.70 3.26 -3.32
CA ARG A 16 19.36 3.08 -2.78
C ARG A 16 19.49 2.17 -1.57
N LYS A 17 19.47 2.70 -0.34
CA LYS A 17 19.03 1.90 0.80
C LYS A 17 17.63 1.42 0.42
N SER A 18 17.52 0.16 0.01
CA SER A 18 16.28 -0.47 -0.43
C SER A 18 15.40 -0.66 0.80
N SER A 19 14.69 0.41 1.20
CA SER A 19 13.54 0.27 2.07
C SER A 19 12.51 -0.58 1.32
N VAL A 20 12.08 -1.68 1.94
CA VAL A 20 10.96 -2.48 1.42
C VAL A 20 9.76 -1.54 1.18
N PRO A 21 9.16 -1.53 -0.02
CA PRO A 21 8.05 -0.66 -0.34
C PRO A 21 6.76 -1.11 0.35
N LEU A 22 5.79 -0.20 0.45
CA LEU A 22 4.41 -0.53 0.79
C LEU A 22 3.66 -0.92 -0.49
N PHE A 23 2.94 -2.04 -0.46
CA PHE A 23 1.88 -2.35 -1.42
C PHE A 23 0.53 -1.92 -0.84
N ALA A 24 -0.06 -0.89 -1.43
CA ALA A 24 -1.40 -0.41 -1.08
C ALA A 24 -2.43 -0.95 -2.09
N TYR A 25 -3.57 -1.42 -1.59
CA TYR A 25 -4.67 -1.96 -2.41
C TYR A 25 -6.04 -1.37 -2.05
N GLY A 26 -6.11 -0.63 -0.94
CA GLY A 26 -7.33 -0.12 -0.33
C GLY A 26 -7.45 1.39 -0.36
N THR A 27 -7.92 1.99 0.74
CA THR A 27 -8.08 3.45 0.85
C THR A 27 -6.78 4.22 0.60
N LEU A 28 -5.62 3.61 0.92
CA LEU A 28 -4.29 4.14 0.65
C LEU A 28 -3.94 4.24 -0.85
N LEU A 29 -4.76 3.72 -1.76
CA LEU A 29 -4.66 4.01 -3.20
C LEU A 29 -4.95 5.49 -3.52
N LEU A 30 -5.72 6.15 -2.66
CA LEU A 30 -6.11 7.55 -2.85
C LEU A 30 -4.99 8.46 -2.30
N PRO A 31 -4.38 9.31 -3.14
CA PRO A 31 -3.29 10.20 -2.70
C PRO A 31 -3.66 11.09 -1.52
N GLU A 32 -4.92 11.50 -1.42
CA GLU A 32 -5.46 12.32 -0.33
C GLU A 32 -5.41 11.57 1.01
N VAL A 33 -5.72 10.26 1.01
CA VAL A 33 -5.64 9.41 2.19
C VAL A 33 -4.18 9.14 2.54
N MET A 34 -3.34 8.80 1.56
CA MET A 34 -1.91 8.60 1.76
C MET A 34 -1.25 9.82 2.42
N ARG A 35 -1.56 11.02 1.92
CA ARG A 35 -1.09 12.29 2.50
C ARG A 35 -1.62 12.51 3.90
N ALA A 36 -2.91 12.28 4.14
CA ALA A 36 -3.51 12.47 5.46
C ALA A 36 -2.90 11.54 6.52
N VAL A 37 -2.62 10.29 6.17
CA VAL A 37 -2.05 9.29 7.08
C VAL A 37 -0.56 9.52 7.29
N THR A 38 0.23 9.60 6.22
CA THR A 38 1.70 9.59 6.33
C THR A 38 2.30 10.99 6.45
N GLY A 39 1.57 12.03 6.03
CA GLY A 39 2.12 13.37 5.78
C GLY A 39 2.96 13.46 4.49
N ARG A 40 2.99 12.40 3.68
CA ARG A 40 3.73 12.30 2.42
C ARG A 40 2.77 11.92 1.29
N GLN A 41 3.12 12.28 0.07
CA GLN A 41 2.36 11.89 -1.12
C GLN A 41 3.32 11.35 -2.19
N PRO A 42 3.95 10.18 -1.94
CA PRO A 42 4.81 9.56 -2.93
C PRO A 42 4.02 9.19 -4.20
N VAL A 43 4.71 9.18 -5.33
CA VAL A 43 4.12 8.67 -6.59
C VAL A 43 4.05 7.16 -6.49
N GLY A 44 2.84 6.62 -6.60
CA GLY A 44 2.60 5.18 -6.59
C GLY A 44 2.89 4.56 -7.95
N GLN A 45 3.56 3.41 -7.96
CA GLN A 45 3.77 2.63 -9.17
C GLN A 45 2.74 1.48 -9.25
N PRO A 46 1.99 1.31 -10.35
CA PRO A 46 1.05 0.21 -10.51
C PRO A 46 1.71 -1.16 -10.31
N ALA A 47 1.03 -2.00 -9.53
CA ALA A 47 1.44 -3.37 -9.26
C ALA A 47 0.23 -4.29 -9.07
N ARG A 48 0.46 -5.60 -9.21
CA ARG A 48 -0.52 -6.65 -8.92
C ARG A 48 0.03 -7.65 -7.91
N LEU A 49 -0.82 -8.11 -7.02
CA LEU A 49 -0.58 -9.15 -6.04
C LEU A 49 -1.38 -10.39 -6.43
N GLU A 50 -0.68 -11.46 -6.81
CA GLU A 50 -1.27 -12.74 -7.19
C GLU A 50 -1.49 -13.62 -5.94
N GLY A 51 -2.54 -14.43 -5.96
CA GLY A 51 -2.90 -15.31 -4.85
C GLY A 51 -3.60 -14.61 -3.68
N TYR A 52 -4.06 -13.37 -3.85
CA TYR A 52 -4.81 -12.61 -2.84
C TYR A 52 -6.07 -11.98 -3.41
N ALA A 53 -7.14 -12.01 -2.63
CA ALA A 53 -8.40 -11.34 -2.97
C ALA A 53 -8.65 -10.14 -2.04
N CYS A 54 -8.92 -8.98 -2.63
CA CYS A 54 -9.39 -7.79 -1.92
C CYS A 54 -10.92 -7.81 -1.82
N ARG A 55 -11.44 -7.80 -0.59
CA ARG A 55 -12.87 -7.86 -0.29
C ARG A 55 -13.26 -6.79 0.72
N LEU A 56 -14.52 -6.36 0.71
CA LEU A 56 -15.08 -5.52 1.76
C LEU A 56 -15.18 -6.27 3.09
N LEU A 57 -14.84 -5.62 4.19
CA LEU A 57 -15.21 -6.09 5.53
C LEU A 57 -16.73 -5.92 5.76
N ARG A 58 -17.35 -6.88 6.44
CA ARG A 58 -18.75 -6.81 6.87
C ARG A 58 -18.87 -5.65 7.85
N LYS A 59 -19.94 -4.86 7.70
CA LYS A 59 -20.27 -3.71 8.57
C LYS A 59 -19.22 -2.59 8.61
N ARG A 60 -18.16 -2.66 7.78
CA ARG A 60 -17.12 -1.62 7.69
C ARG A 60 -16.90 -1.25 6.21
N PRO A 61 -16.73 0.04 5.86
CA PRO A 61 -16.52 0.46 4.48
C PRO A 61 -15.10 0.18 3.96
N TYR A 62 -14.32 -0.62 4.67
CA TYR A 62 -12.89 -0.81 4.43
C TYR A 62 -12.61 -2.15 3.73
N PRO A 63 -11.64 -2.16 2.79
CA PRO A 63 -11.18 -3.38 2.16
C PRO A 63 -10.24 -4.15 3.07
N GLY A 64 -10.17 -5.46 2.87
CA GLY A 64 -9.10 -6.29 3.36
C GLY A 64 -8.67 -7.31 2.31
N ILE A 65 -7.37 -7.58 2.25
CA ILE A 65 -6.84 -8.73 1.49
C ILE A 65 -6.69 -9.95 2.38
N ARG A 66 -6.90 -11.11 1.77
CA ARG A 66 -6.50 -12.42 2.31
C ARG A 66 -5.97 -13.32 1.19
N PRO A 67 -5.16 -14.35 1.52
CA PRO A 67 -4.81 -15.40 0.58
C PRO A 67 -6.06 -16.01 -0.06
N SER A 68 -6.02 -16.17 -1.37
CA SER A 68 -7.07 -16.73 -2.21
C SER A 68 -6.41 -17.22 -3.50
N PRO A 69 -6.12 -18.52 -3.64
CA PRO A 69 -5.50 -19.08 -4.84
C PRO A 69 -6.25 -18.66 -6.11
N GLY A 70 -5.49 -18.33 -7.17
CA GLY A 70 -6.04 -17.86 -8.46
C GLY A 70 -6.61 -16.43 -8.47
N ALA A 71 -6.74 -15.76 -7.32
CA ALA A 71 -7.17 -14.37 -7.28
C ALA A 71 -6.02 -13.39 -7.57
N VAL A 72 -6.36 -12.22 -8.09
CA VAL A 72 -5.40 -11.12 -8.31
C VAL A 72 -5.98 -9.85 -7.71
N THR A 73 -5.16 -9.15 -6.93
CA THR A 73 -5.46 -7.83 -6.37
C THR A 73 -4.55 -6.79 -7.02
N THR A 74 -5.12 -5.76 -7.63
CA THR A 74 -4.34 -4.62 -8.16
C THR A 74 -4.11 -3.58 -7.07
N GLY A 75 -3.02 -2.83 -7.20
CA GLY A 75 -2.67 -1.79 -6.25
C GLY A 75 -1.49 -0.91 -6.69
N LEU A 76 -0.92 -0.20 -5.73
CA LEU A 76 0.22 0.69 -5.92
C LEU A 76 1.37 0.32 -4.98
N LEU A 77 2.59 0.33 -5.54
CA LEU A 77 3.84 0.31 -4.79
C LEU A 77 4.27 1.73 -4.43
N TYR A 78 4.48 1.97 -3.14
CA TYR A 78 5.03 3.21 -2.62
C TYR A 78 6.41 2.98 -2.04
N TRP A 79 7.41 3.62 -2.64
CA TRP A 79 8.81 3.56 -2.24
C TRP A 79 9.21 4.76 -1.38
N GLY A 80 10.34 4.63 -0.67
CA GLY A 80 10.95 5.76 0.03
C GLY A 80 10.18 6.24 1.26
N LEU A 81 9.35 5.38 1.85
CA LEU A 81 8.67 5.67 3.11
C LEU A 81 9.69 5.67 4.26
N ASP A 82 9.81 6.82 4.93
CA ASP A 82 10.67 6.97 6.11
C ASP A 82 10.06 6.31 7.36
N ARG A 83 10.85 6.19 8.43
CA ARG A 83 10.40 5.57 9.68
C ARG A 83 9.17 6.24 10.29
N ARG A 84 8.97 7.56 10.07
CA ARG A 84 7.82 8.30 10.61
C ARG A 84 6.57 7.97 9.82
N ALA A 85 6.67 7.83 8.50
CA ALA A 85 5.57 7.36 7.65
C ALA A 85 5.13 5.95 8.04
N TRP A 86 6.08 5.01 8.24
CA TRP A 86 5.77 3.65 8.70
C TRP A 86 5.06 3.61 10.05
N ARG A 87 5.53 4.37 11.05
CA ARG A 87 4.84 4.43 12.36
C ARG A 87 3.41 4.96 12.26
N ARG A 88 3.16 5.91 11.35
CA ARG A 88 1.82 6.46 11.11
C ARG A 88 0.91 5.48 10.38
N LEU A 89 1.46 4.69 9.46
CA LEU A 89 0.73 3.60 8.82
C LEU A 89 0.36 2.54 9.85
N ASP A 90 1.32 2.11 10.67
CA ASP A 90 1.07 1.14 11.74
C ASP A 90 -0.03 1.65 12.69
N ALA A 91 0.02 2.91 13.13
CA ALA A 91 -1.00 3.50 14.01
C ALA A 91 -2.35 3.78 13.32
N PHE A 92 -2.40 3.82 12.00
CA PHE A 92 -3.62 4.04 11.24
C PHE A 92 -4.43 2.75 11.05
N GLU A 93 -3.74 1.62 10.98
CA GLU A 93 -4.36 0.33 10.73
C GLU A 93 -4.96 -0.24 12.03
N ASP A 94 -6.09 -0.96 11.90
CA ASP A 94 -6.68 -1.68 13.02
C ASP A 94 -5.77 -2.86 13.39
N ASP A 95 -4.93 -2.68 14.40
CA ASP A 95 -3.98 -3.69 14.85
C ASP A 95 -4.65 -5.00 15.28
N ASP A 96 -5.95 -5.03 15.61
CA ASP A 96 -6.64 -6.30 15.87
C ASP A 96 -7.00 -6.99 14.54
N CYS A 97 -7.53 -6.24 13.59
CA CYS A 97 -8.04 -6.77 12.32
C CYS A 97 -6.93 -7.04 11.27
N TYR A 98 -5.90 -6.20 11.20
CA TYR A 98 -4.85 -6.24 10.16
C TYR A 98 -3.47 -6.53 10.74
N GLY A 99 -2.61 -7.14 9.94
CA GLY A 99 -1.21 -7.35 10.25
C GLY A 99 -0.32 -7.15 9.02
N LYS A 100 0.95 -6.84 9.26
CA LYS A 100 1.94 -6.72 8.18
C LYS A 100 2.27 -8.10 7.61
N ALA A 101 2.13 -8.24 6.30
CA ALA A 101 2.55 -9.39 5.52
C ALA A 101 3.60 -8.95 4.49
N ILE A 102 4.66 -9.74 4.36
CA ILE A 102 5.58 -9.61 3.22
C ILE A 102 4.96 -10.36 2.05
N VAL A 103 4.74 -9.65 0.95
CA VAL A 103 4.10 -10.15 -0.25
C VAL A 103 5.01 -9.95 -1.47
N THR A 104 4.86 -10.82 -2.46
CA THR A 104 5.52 -10.65 -3.76
C THR A 104 4.53 -10.05 -4.75
N VAL A 105 4.85 -8.89 -5.30
CA VAL A 105 4.01 -8.22 -6.30
C VAL A 105 4.74 -8.11 -7.62
N LEU A 106 3.97 -7.99 -8.69
CA LEU A 106 4.47 -7.80 -10.05
C LEU A 106 4.16 -6.36 -10.49
N ASP A 107 5.17 -5.63 -10.93
CA ASP A 107 4.96 -4.30 -11.52
C ASP A 107 4.42 -4.37 -12.96
N GLY A 108 4.22 -3.21 -13.59
CA GLY A 108 3.77 -3.13 -14.99
C GLY A 108 4.69 -3.82 -16.01
N ALA A 109 5.97 -4.03 -15.68
CA ALA A 109 6.93 -4.79 -16.50
C ALA A 109 7.04 -6.26 -16.06
N SER A 110 6.12 -6.74 -15.21
CA SER A 110 6.11 -8.08 -14.62
C SER A 110 7.37 -8.42 -13.81
N ARG A 111 8.08 -7.41 -13.28
CA ARG A 111 9.19 -7.64 -12.35
C ARG A 111 8.65 -7.88 -10.95
N ARG A 112 9.25 -8.86 -10.25
CA ARG A 112 8.91 -9.21 -8.87
C ARG A 112 9.54 -8.24 -7.87
N HIS A 113 8.73 -7.76 -6.93
CA HIS A 113 9.17 -6.95 -5.80
C HIS A 113 8.63 -7.54 -4.50
N GLN A 114 9.48 -7.64 -3.48
CA GLN A 114 9.01 -7.86 -2.11
C GLN A 114 8.43 -6.55 -1.58
N ALA A 115 7.26 -6.59 -0.95
CA ALA A 115 6.59 -5.43 -0.39
C ALA A 115 5.90 -5.79 0.92
N VAL A 116 5.71 -4.80 1.79
CA VAL A 116 4.83 -4.92 2.95
C VAL A 116 3.41 -4.57 2.53
N ALA A 117 2.43 -5.38 2.92
CA ALA A 117 1.01 -5.06 2.83
C ALA A 117 0.35 -5.27 4.20
N TYR A 118 -0.69 -4.49 4.51
CA TYR A 118 -1.55 -4.75 5.66
C TYR A 118 -2.64 -5.73 5.24
N ALA A 119 -2.52 -6.99 5.65
CA ALA A 119 -3.46 -8.06 5.32
C ALA A 119 -4.37 -8.35 6.52
N VAL A 120 -5.58 -8.84 6.27
CA VAL A 120 -6.49 -9.24 7.35
C VAL A 120 -5.87 -10.44 8.09
N LYS A 121 -5.87 -10.42 9.42
CA LYS A 121 -5.39 -11.57 10.20
C LYS A 121 -6.35 -12.75 10.02
N ALA A 122 -5.82 -13.97 10.00
CA ALA A 122 -6.60 -15.18 9.72
C ALA A 122 -7.86 -15.33 10.59
N LYS A 123 -7.76 -14.98 11.89
CA LYS A 123 -8.90 -14.99 12.83
C LYS A 123 -10.08 -14.09 12.40
N HIS A 124 -9.85 -13.09 11.54
CA HIS A 124 -10.87 -12.16 11.05
C HIS A 124 -11.32 -12.45 9.61
N TYR A 125 -10.92 -13.56 8.99
CA TYR A 125 -11.40 -13.89 7.64
C TYR A 125 -12.93 -14.03 7.55
N GLY A 126 -13.60 -14.47 8.63
CA GLY A 126 -15.07 -14.51 8.70
C GLY A 126 -15.73 -13.13 8.66
N ALA A 127 -14.97 -12.06 8.93
CA ALA A 127 -15.44 -10.69 8.81
C ALA A 127 -15.41 -10.18 7.36
N LEU A 128 -14.78 -10.88 6.40
CA LEU A 128 -14.81 -10.48 5.00
C LEU A 128 -16.16 -10.85 4.35
N SER A 129 -16.63 -9.98 3.46
CA SER A 129 -17.79 -10.23 2.61
C SER A 129 -17.37 -10.85 1.27
N ALA A 130 -18.34 -11.32 0.50
CA ALA A 130 -18.11 -11.74 -0.89
C ALA A 130 -17.92 -10.55 -1.85
N LEU A 131 -18.27 -9.33 -1.42
CA LEU A 131 -18.29 -8.17 -2.30
C LEU A 131 -16.87 -7.63 -2.55
N PRO A 132 -16.53 -7.32 -3.82
CA PRO A 132 -15.27 -6.63 -4.11
C PRO A 132 -15.30 -5.21 -3.55
N TRP A 133 -14.13 -4.69 -3.19
CA TRP A 133 -13.99 -3.29 -2.86
C TRP A 133 -13.67 -2.46 -4.12
N SER A 134 -14.13 -1.21 -4.17
CA SER A 134 -13.89 -0.29 -5.28
C SER A 134 -13.41 1.06 -4.75
N ALA A 135 -12.22 1.46 -5.20
CA ALA A 135 -11.63 2.76 -4.88
C ALA A 135 -12.49 3.91 -5.42
N GLU A 136 -13.06 3.77 -6.61
CA GLU A 136 -13.93 4.77 -7.22
C GLU A 136 -15.21 4.97 -6.40
N LYS A 137 -15.87 3.87 -6.02
CA LYS A 137 -17.08 3.93 -5.17
C LYS A 137 -16.77 4.59 -3.83
N PHE A 138 -15.64 4.22 -3.21
CA PHE A 138 -15.19 4.84 -1.96
C PHE A 138 -14.92 6.35 -2.14
N ARG A 139 -14.22 6.73 -3.21
CA ARG A 139 -13.92 8.13 -3.55
C ARG A 139 -15.21 8.95 -3.65
N ARG A 140 -16.19 8.46 -4.40
CA ARG A 140 -17.47 9.16 -4.64
C ARG A 140 -18.35 9.26 -3.41
N GLN A 141 -18.40 8.21 -2.57
CA GLN A 141 -19.42 8.09 -1.53
C GLN A 141 -18.93 8.39 -0.12
N ARG A 142 -17.63 8.19 0.16
CA ARG A 142 -17.11 8.13 1.54
C ARG A 142 -15.87 8.99 1.79
N LEU A 143 -15.11 9.37 0.76
CA LEU A 143 -13.82 10.03 0.94
C LEU A 143 -13.90 11.32 1.77
N CYS A 144 -14.87 12.20 1.51
CA CYS A 144 -15.00 13.47 2.24
C CYS A 144 -15.20 13.26 3.75
N VAL A 145 -16.15 12.39 4.12
CA VAL A 145 -16.45 12.08 5.53
C VAL A 145 -15.27 11.34 6.18
N PHE A 146 -14.63 10.44 5.44
CA PHE A 146 -13.46 9.69 5.91
C PHE A 146 -12.28 10.62 6.21
N LEU A 147 -11.94 11.55 5.31
CA LEU A 147 -10.88 12.54 5.55
C LEU A 147 -11.21 13.47 6.72
N ALA A 148 -12.47 13.85 6.89
CA ALA A 148 -12.90 14.65 8.04
C ALA A 148 -12.73 13.89 9.37
N ALA A 149 -13.04 12.59 9.39
CA ALA A 149 -12.83 11.75 10.56
C ALA A 149 -11.34 11.53 10.87
N LEU A 150 -10.49 11.33 9.83
CA LEU A 150 -9.04 11.20 9.98
C LEU A 150 -8.43 12.43 10.65
N ARG A 151 -8.79 13.64 10.18
CA ARG A 151 -8.30 14.91 10.73
C ARG A 151 -8.66 15.12 12.20
N ARG A 152 -9.78 14.54 12.64
CA ARG A 152 -10.28 14.62 14.02
C ARG A 152 -9.71 13.52 14.93
N GLY A 153 -8.86 12.64 14.42
CA GLY A 153 -8.37 11.46 15.15
C GLY A 153 -9.47 10.46 15.51
N ARG A 154 -10.63 10.52 14.85
CA ARG A 154 -11.81 9.67 15.16
C ARG A 154 -11.86 8.37 14.36
N LEU A 155 -10.87 8.14 13.52
CA LEU A 155 -10.58 6.83 12.96
C LEU A 155 -9.48 6.21 13.83
N GLY A 156 -9.82 6.02 15.10
CA GLY A 156 -9.15 5.07 15.97
C GLY A 156 -9.98 3.80 15.92
N CYS A 157 -9.31 2.68 15.83
CA CYS A 157 -9.91 1.36 15.85
C CYS A 157 -10.18 0.97 17.31
#